data_AF-A0A133VAP7-F1
#
_entry.id   AF-A0A133VAP7-F1
#
_cell.length_a   1.000
_cell.length_b   1.000
_cell.length_c   1.000
_cell.angle_alpha   90.00
_cell.angle_beta   90.00
_cell.angle_gamma   90.00
#
_symmetry.space_group_name_H-M   'P 1'
#
loop_
_entity.id
_entity.type
_entity.pdbx_description
1 polymer ?
#
loop_
_entity_poly.entity_id
_entity_poly.type
_entity_poly.pdbx_seq_one_letter_code
_entity_poly.pdbx_strand_id
1 'polypeptide(L)'
;METITARIPKDLLQDLKEIESEEKTERAEVIRKLLDGAVKEWKVKKALEKLRDGKVTFRTAAKLAGLTYVQMLDQAEQANIPLEYSMKDLEADLVKLKGKK
;
A
#
# COMPACT_ATOMS: atom_id res chain seq x y z
N MET A 1 9.19 -9.14 20.47
CA MET A 1 9.87 -8.64 19.25
C MET A 1 10.85 -9.72 18.83
N GLU A 2 11.00 -9.94 17.54
CA GLU A 2 11.93 -10.94 16.98
C GLU A 2 13.17 -10.23 16.42
N THR A 3 14.34 -10.86 16.52
CA THR A 3 15.61 -10.29 16.02
C THR A 3 15.89 -10.78 14.61
N ILE A 4 16.23 -9.84 13.71
CA ILE A 4 16.66 -10.14 12.34
C ILE A 4 18.15 -9.78 12.22
N THR A 5 18.95 -10.67 11.63
CA THR A 5 20.37 -10.40 11.34
C THR A 5 20.60 -10.52 9.84
N ALA A 6 21.11 -9.45 9.21
CA ALA A 6 21.42 -9.40 7.79
C ALA A 6 22.75 -8.69 7.55
N ARG A 7 23.51 -9.14 6.55
CA ARG A 7 24.69 -8.40 6.07
C ARG A 7 24.21 -7.33 5.10
N ILE A 8 24.69 -6.10 5.30
CA ILE A 8 24.38 -4.96 4.44
C ILE A 8 25.67 -4.39 3.82
N PRO A 9 25.59 -3.82 2.61
CA PRO A 9 26.73 -3.14 2.00
C PRO A 9 27.08 -1.85 2.75
N LYS A 10 28.31 -1.36 2.56
CA LYS A 10 28.86 -0.24 3.36
C LYS A 10 28.19 1.11 3.07
N ASP A 11 27.77 1.30 1.83
CA ASP A 11 26.98 2.44 1.36
C ASP A 11 25.65 2.53 2.12
N LEU A 12 24.88 1.45 2.20
CA LEU A 12 23.63 1.44 2.95
C LEU A 12 23.83 1.74 4.44
N LEU A 13 24.93 1.25 5.03
CA LEU A 13 25.27 1.60 6.41
C LEU A 13 25.59 3.09 6.58
N GLN A 14 26.17 3.73 5.57
CA GLN A 14 26.45 5.15 5.59
C GLN A 14 25.16 5.97 5.54
N ASP A 15 24.24 5.62 4.63
CA ASP A 15 22.93 6.27 4.52
C ASP A 15 22.14 6.16 5.83
N LEU A 16 22.14 4.98 6.47
CA LEU A 16 21.48 4.78 7.76
C LEU A 16 22.05 5.70 8.86
N LYS A 17 23.37 5.93 8.90
CA LYS A 17 23.99 6.82 9.89
C LYS A 17 23.63 8.29 9.66
N GLU A 18 23.47 8.69 8.40
CA GLU A 18 23.01 10.04 8.05
C GLU A 18 21.60 10.27 8.58
N ILE A 19 20.69 9.31 8.34
CA ILE A 19 19.31 9.35 8.85
C ILE A 19 19.26 9.33 10.39
N GLU A 20 20.07 8.48 11.04
CA GLU A 20 20.21 8.46 12.52
C GLU A 20 20.58 9.86 13.06
N SER A 21 21.50 10.55 12.38
CA SER A 21 21.99 11.87 12.79
C SER A 21 20.96 12.98 12.56
N GLU A 22 20.24 12.92 11.44
CA GLU A 22 19.20 13.89 11.09
C GLU A 22 17.95 13.74 11.97
N GLU A 23 17.45 12.51 12.12
CA GLU A 23 16.24 12.24 12.92
C GLU A 23 16.52 12.23 14.44
N LYS A 24 17.80 12.19 14.86
CA LYS A 24 18.24 12.06 16.26
C LYS A 24 17.63 10.83 16.94
N THR A 25 17.59 9.71 16.23
CA THR A 25 17.02 8.44 16.70
C THR A 25 18.04 7.31 16.62
N GLU A 26 17.80 6.24 17.38
CA GLU A 26 18.68 5.07 17.37
C GLU A 26 18.54 4.26 16.08
N ARG A 27 19.63 3.59 15.67
CA ARG A 27 19.69 2.74 14.48
C ARG A 27 18.52 1.75 14.38
N ALA A 28 18.17 1.08 15.47
CA ALA A 28 17.11 0.08 15.47
C ALA A 28 15.74 0.71 15.13
N GLU A 29 15.50 1.94 15.59
CA GLU A 29 14.28 2.70 15.30
C GLU A 29 14.21 3.09 13.83
N VAL A 30 15.32 3.66 13.29
CA VAL A 30 15.44 4.02 11.88
C VAL A 30 15.21 2.81 10.98
N ILE A 31 15.93 1.70 11.23
CA ILE A 31 15.79 0.48 10.44
C ILE A 31 14.35 -0.04 10.49
N ARG A 32 13.73 -0.06 11.67
CA ARG A 32 12.35 -0.54 11.83
C ARG A 32 11.36 0.32 11.06
N LYS A 33 11.48 1.65 11.13
CA LYS A 33 10.62 2.61 10.42
C LYS A 33 10.76 2.44 8.90
N LEU A 34 11.99 2.34 8.40
CA LEU A 34 12.25 2.14 6.98
C LEU A 34 11.73 0.78 6.48
N LEU A 35 11.95 -0.29 7.25
CA LEU A 35 11.43 -1.62 6.90
C LEU A 35 9.90 -1.67 6.89
N ASP A 36 9.22 -1.05 7.86
CA ASP A 36 7.76 -0.96 7.86
C ASP A 36 7.22 -0.23 6.62
N GLY A 37 7.87 0.88 6.25
CA GLY A 37 7.57 1.60 5.01
C GLY A 37 7.75 0.73 3.77
N ALA A 38 8.91 0.09 3.63
CA ALA A 38 9.23 -0.78 2.50
C ALA A 38 8.24 -1.97 2.38
N VAL A 39 7.84 -2.58 3.51
CA VAL A 39 6.86 -3.67 3.52
C VAL A 39 5.47 -3.17 3.10
N LYS A 40 5.04 -1.99 3.55
CA LYS A 40 3.77 -1.39 3.13
C LYS A 40 3.76 -1.10 1.63
N GLU A 41 4.80 -0.46 1.12
CA GLU A 41 4.95 -0.18 -0.31
C GLU A 41 4.92 -1.46 -1.15
N TRP A 42 5.65 -2.49 -0.72
CA TRP A 42 5.65 -3.79 -1.39
C TRP A 42 4.25 -4.42 -1.44
N LYS A 43 3.48 -4.34 -0.35
CA LYS A 43 2.10 -4.85 -0.31
C LYS A 43 1.18 -4.10 -1.28
N VAL A 44 1.28 -2.77 -1.34
CA VAL A 44 0.52 -1.94 -2.29
C VAL A 44 0.85 -2.34 -3.72
N LYS A 45 2.14 -2.43 -4.05
CA LYS A 45 2.60 -2.85 -5.39
C LYS A 45 2.04 -4.22 -5.77
N LYS A 46 2.12 -5.21 -4.87
CA LYS A 46 1.58 -6.55 -5.12
C LYS A 46 0.06 -6.59 -5.23
N ALA A 47 -0.66 -5.76 -4.48
CA ALA A 47 -2.10 -5.64 -4.60
C ALA A 47 -2.50 -5.06 -5.97
N LEU A 48 -1.80 -4.02 -6.44
CA LEU A 48 -2.01 -3.41 -7.76
C LEU A 48 -1.68 -4.38 -8.91
N GLU A 49 -0.59 -5.13 -8.82
CA GLU A 49 -0.25 -6.17 -9.81
C GLU A 49 -1.39 -7.21 -9.93
N LYS A 50 -1.87 -7.73 -8.81
CA LYS A 50 -2.98 -8.70 -8.80
C LYS A 50 -4.29 -8.11 -9.32
N LEU A 51 -4.55 -6.84 -9.02
CA LEU A 51 -5.74 -6.12 -9.47
C LEU A 51 -5.70 -5.93 -10.99
N ARG A 52 -4.55 -5.52 -11.54
CA ARG A 52 -4.33 -5.36 -12.99
C ARG A 52 -4.50 -6.68 -13.74
N ASP A 53 -4.07 -7.79 -13.15
CA ASP A 53 -4.26 -9.13 -13.70
C ASP A 53 -5.72 -9.65 -13.59
N GLY A 54 -6.65 -8.88 -13.02
CA GLY A 54 -8.03 -9.29 -12.76
C GLY A 54 -8.17 -10.40 -11.71
N LYS A 55 -7.12 -10.69 -10.94
CA LYS A 55 -7.08 -11.80 -9.96
C LYS A 55 -7.79 -11.47 -8.66
N VAL A 56 -7.97 -10.19 -8.36
CA VAL A 56 -8.61 -9.69 -7.13
C VAL A 56 -9.50 -8.49 -7.44
N THR A 57 -10.53 -8.27 -6.63
CA THR A 57 -11.34 -7.04 -6.68
C THR A 57 -10.63 -5.90 -5.95
N PHE A 58 -11.05 -4.65 -6.17
CA PHE A 58 -10.57 -3.47 -5.42
C PHE A 58 -10.66 -3.66 -3.90
N ARG A 59 -11.76 -4.22 -3.39
CA ARG A 59 -11.93 -4.49 -1.95
C ARG A 59 -10.90 -5.49 -1.44
N THR A 60 -10.60 -6.54 -2.21
CA THR A 60 -9.59 -7.53 -1.83
C THR A 60 -8.18 -6.96 -1.94
N ALA A 61 -7.90 -6.17 -2.99
CA ALA A 61 -6.63 -5.47 -3.14
C ALA A 61 -6.36 -4.51 -1.96
N ALA A 62 -7.37 -3.75 -1.53
CA ALA A 62 -7.27 -2.85 -0.38
C ALA A 62 -6.86 -3.61 0.90
N LYS A 63 -7.52 -4.75 1.17
CA LYS A 63 -7.18 -5.61 2.31
C LYS A 63 -5.75 -6.14 2.23
N LEU A 64 -5.29 -6.57 1.05
CA LEU A 64 -3.91 -7.05 0.85
C LEU A 64 -2.87 -5.95 1.07
N ALA A 65 -3.18 -4.74 0.62
CA ALA A 65 -2.34 -3.56 0.77
C ALA A 65 -2.35 -2.99 2.20
N GLY A 66 -3.31 -3.36 3.03
CA GLY A 66 -3.54 -2.73 4.33
C GLY A 66 -4.10 -1.30 4.20
N LEU A 67 -4.82 -1.03 3.11
CA LEU A 67 -5.44 0.25 2.80
C LEU A 67 -6.96 0.18 2.97
N THR A 68 -7.57 1.35 3.16
CA THR A 68 -9.03 1.48 3.00
C THR A 68 -9.42 1.31 1.53
N TYR A 69 -10.72 1.06 1.29
CA TYR A 69 -11.22 0.94 -0.08
C TYR A 69 -10.95 2.21 -0.91
N VAL A 70 -11.18 3.40 -0.33
CA VAL A 70 -10.96 4.69 -1.01
C VAL A 70 -9.48 4.87 -1.35
N GLN A 71 -8.58 4.65 -0.39
CA GLN A 71 -7.14 4.72 -0.66
C GLN A 71 -6.69 3.75 -1.76
N MET A 72 -7.31 2.57 -1.87
CA MET A 72 -7.01 1.63 -2.94
C MET A 72 -7.49 2.11 -4.32
N LEU A 73 -8.61 2.83 -4.38
CA LEU A 73 -9.07 3.48 -5.61
C LEU A 73 -8.07 4.54 -6.05
N ASP A 74 -7.61 5.40 -5.13
CA ASP A 74 -6.61 6.43 -5.41
C ASP A 74 -5.31 5.81 -5.95
N GLN A 75 -4.84 4.71 -5.32
CA GLN A 75 -3.65 3.98 -5.76
C GLN A 75 -3.85 3.35 -7.15
N ALA A 76 -5.04 2.85 -7.45
CA ALA A 76 -5.33 2.25 -8.75
C ALA A 76 -5.41 3.31 -9.87
N GLU A 77 -5.98 4.48 -9.59
CA GLU A 77 -6.00 5.62 -10.49
C GLU A 77 -4.57 6.09 -10.80
N GLN A 78 -3.73 6.28 -9.78
CA GLN A 78 -2.31 6.61 -9.95
C GLN A 78 -1.55 5.56 -10.77
N ALA A 79 -1.95 4.29 -10.66
CA ALA A 79 -1.38 3.18 -11.41
C ALA A 79 -2.01 2.96 -12.80
N ASN A 80 -2.90 3.86 -13.25
CA ASN A 80 -3.67 3.79 -14.49
C ASN A 80 -4.40 2.45 -14.67
N ILE A 81 -4.89 1.88 -13.57
CA ILE A 81 -5.74 0.68 -13.60
C ILE A 81 -7.18 1.17 -13.77
N PRO A 82 -7.88 0.76 -14.85
CA PRO A 82 -9.26 1.17 -15.05
C PRO A 82 -10.12 0.81 -13.83
N LEU A 83 -10.75 1.82 -13.26
CA LEU A 83 -11.89 1.60 -12.38
C LEU A 83 -13.02 1.16 -13.31
N GLU A 84 -13.21 -0.16 -13.47
CA GLU A 84 -14.42 -0.66 -14.13
C GLU A 84 -15.63 -0.32 -13.24
N TYR A 85 -16.07 0.94 -13.32
CA TYR A 85 -17.30 1.44 -12.76
C TYR A 85 -18.16 1.85 -13.94
N SER A 86 -19.00 0.91 -14.39
CA SER A 86 -19.86 1.14 -15.54
C SER A 86 -21.04 2.02 -15.14
N MET A 87 -21.67 2.66 -16.14
CA MET A 87 -22.94 3.37 -15.92
C MET A 87 -24.02 2.46 -15.30
N LYS A 88 -23.99 1.15 -15.58
CA LYS A 88 -24.89 0.17 -14.96
C LYS A 88 -24.64 0.00 -13.46
N ASP A 89 -23.38 0.08 -13.03
CA ASP A 89 -23.02 -0.03 -11.61
C ASP A 89 -23.53 1.20 -10.83
N LEU A 90 -23.38 2.39 -11.43
CA LEU A 90 -23.92 3.64 -10.88
C LEU A 90 -25.46 3.60 -10.76
N GLU A 91 -26.14 3.17 -11.81
CA GLU A 91 -27.60 3.04 -11.83
C GLU A 91 -28.10 2.07 -10.75
N ALA A 92 -27.45 0.91 -10.62
CA ALA A 92 -27.79 -0.09 -9.62
C ALA A 92 -27.63 0.44 -8.18
N ASP A 93 -26.60 1.25 -7.92
CA ASP A 93 -26.37 1.85 -6.61
C ASP A 93 -27.39 2.97 -6.30
N LEU A 94 -27.75 3.80 -7.30
CA LEU A 94 -28.78 4.84 -7.15
C LEU A 94 -30.16 4.25 -6.85
N VAL A 95 -30.51 3.11 -7.45
CA VAL A 95 -31.77 2.40 -7.15
C VAL A 95 -31.81 1.93 -5.70
N LYS A 96 -30.70 1.37 -5.18
CA LYS A 96 -30.60 0.91 -3.78
C LYS A 96 -30.72 2.07 -2.78
N LEU A 97 -30.23 3.27 -3.13
CA LEU A 97 -30.36 4.46 -2.30
C LEU A 97 -31.80 5.01 -2.27
N LYS A 98 -32.52 4.93 -3.40
CA LYS A 98 -33.92 5.38 -3.51
C LYS A 98 -34.92 4.41 -2.84
N GLY A 99 -34.55 3.14 -2.67
CA GLY A 99 -35.39 2.11 -2.03
C GLY A 99 -35.36 2.08 -0.50
N LYS A 100 -34.53 2.90 0.16
CA LYS A 100 -34.55 3.10 1.61
C LYS A 100 -35.45 4.30 1.95
N LYS A 101 -36.77 4.10 1.89
CA LYS A 101 -37.77 4.94 2.54
C LYS A 101 -38.58 4.08 3.51
#